data_AF-A0AAW9WNE4-F1
#
_entry.id   AF-A0AAW9WNE4-F1
#
_cell.length_a   1.000
_cell.length_b   1.000
_cell.length_c   1.000
_cell.angle_alpha   90.00
_cell.angle_beta   90.00
_cell.angle_gamma   90.00
#
_symmetry.space_group_name_H-M   'P 1'
#
loop_
_entity.id
_entity.type
_entity.pdbx_description
1 polymer ?
#
loop_
_entity_poly.entity_id
_entity_poly.type
_entity_poly.pdbx_seq_one_letter_code
_entity_poly.pdbx_strand_id
1 'polypeptide(L)'
;MSVGFTCQAVVKDKRFVKQMIRMLGEEKRYEVRQEEDYMRVGFCRLGDLFFQFGSGLDGEIPTQMVYGECTSSLAGAGFHAAAVRFVEELARETEMEIILSDETGYGDDHDFDRMREEHFYGWLKNLVSVCREREEQWPEAVSFGLCWDLDQYTPEEVPGTVFTPFGRFSIQKIVGWVEQEGIEPFAKEFFIWNEPGRDAGYYRNTALSLMWEECYFMPGSRSGRDRRINDRIIDDLERSLLLDRSLPFPAEEYITLCRLNEREPESVADVPMYEADYPIGYRRGNVREKIGSMTFVIPGSYLYEYDEDGNSHSWYDDLEEGWHAVRITALKSREESP
;
A
#
# COMPACT_ATOMS: atom_id res chain seq x y z
N MET A 1 -14.65 9.49 -4.05
CA MET A 1 -14.56 8.72 -5.31
C MET A 1 -13.14 8.19 -5.41
N SER A 2 -12.96 6.93 -5.79
CA SER A 2 -11.66 6.36 -6.14
C SER A 2 -11.30 6.77 -7.57
N VAL A 3 -10.01 6.84 -7.87
CA VAL A 3 -9.42 6.92 -9.22
C VAL A 3 -9.03 5.52 -9.71
N GLY A 4 -9.47 5.10 -10.89
CA GLY A 4 -9.23 3.78 -11.47
C GLY A 4 -9.77 3.59 -12.88
N PHE A 5 -9.71 2.36 -13.37
CA PHE A 5 -10.30 1.96 -14.64
C PHE A 5 -10.84 0.54 -14.57
N THR A 6 -11.75 0.21 -15.48
CA THR A 6 -12.15 -1.18 -15.75
C THR A 6 -11.83 -1.54 -17.18
N CYS A 7 -11.61 -2.82 -17.46
CA CYS A 7 -11.50 -3.31 -18.81
C CYS A 7 -12.28 -4.61 -19.00
N GLN A 8 -12.74 -4.88 -20.21
CA GLN A 8 -13.43 -6.13 -20.50
C GLN A 8 -13.17 -6.60 -21.91
N ALA A 9 -13.15 -7.91 -22.10
CA ALA A 9 -12.98 -8.50 -23.42
C ALA A 9 -13.63 -9.88 -23.53
N VAL A 10 -14.13 -10.18 -24.72
CA VAL A 10 -14.52 -11.53 -25.10
C VAL A 10 -13.26 -12.37 -25.35
N VAL A 11 -13.19 -13.56 -24.76
CA VAL A 11 -12.02 -14.44 -24.87
C VAL A 11 -12.40 -15.76 -25.53
N LYS A 12 -11.56 -16.24 -26.46
CA LYS A 12 -11.74 -17.57 -27.08
C LYS A 12 -11.15 -18.67 -26.20
N ASP A 13 -10.01 -18.39 -25.56
CA ASP A 13 -9.31 -19.31 -24.67
C ASP A 13 -8.76 -18.57 -23.44
N LYS A 14 -9.45 -18.73 -22.30
CA LYS A 14 -9.00 -18.20 -21.00
C LYS A 14 -7.59 -18.67 -20.63
N ARG A 15 -7.19 -19.90 -20.99
CA ARG A 15 -5.88 -20.44 -20.60
C ARG A 15 -4.74 -19.68 -21.29
N PHE A 16 -4.94 -19.33 -22.55
CA PHE A 16 -3.99 -18.52 -23.30
C PHE A 16 -3.85 -17.12 -22.69
N VAL A 17 -4.96 -16.44 -22.37
CA VAL A 17 -4.92 -15.12 -21.71
C VAL A 17 -4.21 -15.19 -20.36
N LYS A 18 -4.52 -16.20 -19.53
CA LYS A 18 -3.84 -16.42 -18.24
C LYS A 18 -2.33 -16.67 -18.42
N GLN A 19 -1.93 -17.38 -19.47
CA GLN A 19 -0.52 -17.57 -19.80
C GLN A 19 0.14 -16.25 -20.20
N MET A 20 -0.51 -15.43 -21.02
CA MET A 20 0.03 -14.14 -21.45
C MET A 20 0.20 -13.16 -20.29
N ILE A 21 -0.78 -13.09 -19.38
CA ILE A 21 -0.66 -12.28 -18.16
C ILE A 21 0.56 -12.69 -17.33
N ARG A 22 0.83 -14.00 -17.18
CA ARG A 22 2.03 -14.47 -16.48
C ARG A 22 3.32 -14.06 -17.19
N MET A 23 3.39 -14.24 -18.50
CA MET A 23 4.56 -13.88 -19.29
C MET A 23 4.86 -12.38 -19.21
N LEU A 24 3.85 -11.53 -19.39
CA LEU A 24 3.99 -10.07 -19.27
C LEU A 24 4.37 -9.64 -17.85
N GLY A 25 3.80 -10.30 -16.83
CA GLY A 25 4.17 -10.08 -15.44
C GLY A 25 5.63 -10.41 -15.17
N GLU A 26 6.12 -11.58 -15.61
CA GLU A 26 7.51 -12.01 -15.47
C GLU A 26 8.48 -11.07 -16.18
N GLU A 27 8.20 -10.70 -17.43
CA GLU A 27 9.01 -9.77 -18.23
C GLU A 27 9.20 -8.43 -17.53
N LYS A 28 8.11 -7.89 -16.97
CA LYS A 28 8.08 -6.58 -16.31
C LYS A 28 8.40 -6.62 -14.81
N ARG A 29 8.71 -7.82 -14.30
CA ARG A 29 9.01 -8.10 -12.89
C ARG A 29 7.88 -7.65 -11.96
N TYR A 30 6.65 -7.98 -12.33
CA TYR A 30 5.45 -7.84 -11.51
C TYR A 30 5.10 -9.18 -10.87
N GLU A 31 4.53 -9.13 -9.66
CA GLU A 31 4.06 -10.33 -8.99
C GLU A 31 2.74 -10.76 -9.61
N VAL A 32 2.64 -12.00 -10.09
CA VAL A 32 1.40 -12.56 -10.63
C VAL A 32 0.90 -13.66 -9.72
N ARG A 33 -0.29 -13.47 -9.16
CA ARG A 33 -1.03 -14.51 -8.43
C ARG A 33 -2.16 -15.03 -9.30
N GLN A 34 -2.29 -16.34 -9.39
CA GLN A 34 -3.31 -17.00 -10.19
C GLN A 34 -4.11 -17.95 -9.31
N GLU A 35 -5.41 -17.80 -9.36
CA GLU A 35 -6.39 -18.76 -8.84
C GLU A 35 -7.23 -19.35 -9.97
N GLU A 36 -8.19 -20.20 -9.60
CA GLU A 36 -9.07 -20.90 -10.55
C GLU A 36 -9.86 -19.91 -11.45
N ASP A 37 -10.48 -18.89 -10.86
CA ASP A 37 -11.37 -17.96 -11.58
C ASP A 37 -10.84 -16.53 -11.69
N TYR A 38 -9.68 -16.23 -11.10
CA TYR A 38 -9.11 -14.89 -11.16
C TYR A 38 -7.58 -14.89 -11.21
N MET A 39 -7.02 -13.74 -11.60
CA MET A 39 -5.61 -13.41 -11.51
C MET A 39 -5.44 -12.02 -10.93
N ARG A 40 -4.34 -11.80 -10.21
CA ARG A 40 -3.91 -10.48 -9.73
C ARG A 40 -2.50 -10.21 -10.19
N VAL A 41 -2.27 -9.04 -10.78
CA VAL A 41 -0.95 -8.53 -11.15
C VAL A 41 -0.60 -7.41 -10.17
N GLY A 42 0.37 -7.64 -9.29
CA GLY A 42 0.88 -6.68 -8.33
C GLY A 42 2.03 -5.87 -8.94
N PHE A 43 1.80 -4.58 -9.17
CA PHE A 43 2.77 -3.66 -9.77
C PHE A 43 3.64 -2.99 -8.71
N CYS A 44 3.02 -2.64 -7.58
CA CYS A 44 3.67 -2.06 -6.41
C CYS A 44 2.82 -2.33 -5.17
N ARG A 45 3.32 -1.91 -4.01
CA ARG A 45 2.51 -1.88 -2.79
C ARG A 45 1.24 -1.04 -3.03
N LEU A 46 0.08 -1.58 -2.64
CA LEU A 46 -1.25 -0.98 -2.82
C LEU A 46 -1.66 -0.69 -4.29
N GLY A 47 -0.95 -1.26 -5.27
CA GLY A 47 -1.24 -1.09 -6.69
C GLY A 47 -1.30 -2.43 -7.42
N ASP A 48 -2.51 -2.95 -7.60
CA ASP A 48 -2.77 -4.18 -8.34
C ASP A 48 -3.85 -4.02 -9.42
N LEU A 49 -3.72 -4.85 -10.46
CA LEU A 49 -4.73 -5.05 -11.49
C LEU A 49 -5.32 -6.44 -11.31
N PHE A 50 -6.62 -6.50 -11.05
CA PHE A 50 -7.37 -7.73 -10.87
C PHE A 50 -8.04 -8.14 -12.17
N PHE A 51 -7.99 -9.43 -12.52
CA PHE A 51 -8.67 -10.02 -13.67
C PHE A 51 -9.57 -11.17 -13.21
N GLN A 52 -10.86 -11.11 -13.54
CA GLN A 52 -11.85 -12.16 -13.31
C GLN A 52 -12.21 -12.86 -14.63
N PHE A 53 -12.27 -14.19 -14.61
CA PHE A 53 -12.54 -15.00 -15.81
C PHE A 53 -13.92 -15.66 -15.71
N GLY A 54 -14.94 -15.02 -16.27
CA GLY A 54 -16.32 -15.47 -16.17
C GLY A 54 -16.91 -16.03 -17.47
N SER A 55 -18.15 -16.49 -17.38
CA SER A 55 -19.03 -16.62 -18.56
C SER A 55 -19.85 -15.34 -18.67
N GLY A 56 -20.14 -14.89 -19.88
CA GLY A 56 -20.96 -13.71 -20.14
C GLY A 56 -21.73 -13.85 -21.45
N LEU A 57 -22.21 -12.72 -21.96
CA LEU A 57 -22.91 -12.64 -23.24
C LEU A 57 -22.23 -11.59 -24.12
N ASP A 58 -22.00 -11.94 -25.38
CA ASP A 58 -21.75 -10.97 -26.45
C ASP A 58 -23.07 -10.76 -27.21
N GLY A 59 -23.82 -9.73 -26.82
CA GLY A 59 -25.24 -9.59 -27.18
C GLY A 59 -26.09 -10.70 -26.56
N GLU A 60 -26.53 -11.66 -27.37
CA GLU A 60 -27.28 -12.85 -26.93
C GLU A 60 -26.44 -14.14 -26.95
N ILE A 61 -25.17 -14.07 -27.36
CA ILE A 61 -24.32 -15.25 -27.57
C ILE A 61 -23.56 -15.56 -26.27
N PRO A 62 -23.73 -16.75 -25.65
CA PRO A 62 -22.93 -17.18 -24.52
C PRO A 62 -21.45 -17.21 -24.89
N THR A 63 -20.64 -16.52 -24.12
CA THR A 63 -19.22 -16.36 -24.39
C THR A 63 -18.40 -16.41 -23.11
N GLN A 64 -17.09 -16.60 -23.27
CA GLN A 64 -16.15 -16.44 -22.18
C GLN A 64 -15.70 -14.99 -22.12
N MET A 65 -15.61 -14.44 -20.92
CA MET A 65 -15.24 -13.05 -20.69
C MET A 65 -14.05 -12.98 -19.74
N VAL A 66 -13.23 -11.95 -19.93
CA VAL A 66 -12.33 -11.45 -18.90
C VAL A 66 -12.77 -10.05 -18.52
N TYR A 67 -12.84 -9.79 -17.21
CA TYR A 67 -13.11 -8.47 -16.64
C TYR A 67 -11.91 -8.05 -15.81
N GLY A 68 -11.35 -6.89 -16.09
CA GLY A 68 -10.26 -6.28 -15.36
C GLY A 68 -10.73 -5.09 -14.53
N GLU A 69 -10.19 -4.93 -13.33
CA GLU A 69 -10.46 -3.79 -12.44
C GLU A 69 -9.15 -3.32 -11.81
N CYS A 70 -8.92 -2.01 -11.84
CA CYS A 70 -7.77 -1.37 -11.23
C CYS A 70 -8.22 -0.15 -10.41
N THR A 71 -8.00 -0.19 -9.11
CA THR A 71 -8.09 0.98 -8.24
C THR A 71 -6.69 1.53 -8.01
N SER A 72 -6.44 2.75 -8.45
CA SER A 72 -5.10 3.36 -8.52
C SER A 72 -4.85 4.48 -7.52
N SER A 73 -5.88 4.89 -6.78
CA SER A 73 -5.87 6.15 -6.02
C SER A 73 -4.76 6.22 -4.99
N LEU A 74 -4.46 5.12 -4.30
CA LEU A 74 -3.43 5.09 -3.26
C LEU A 74 -2.01 4.98 -3.81
N ALA A 75 -1.85 4.24 -4.91
CA ALA A 75 -0.55 4.00 -5.50
C ALA A 75 -0.05 5.21 -6.31
N GLY A 76 -0.94 5.92 -7.01
CA GLY A 76 -0.62 7.17 -7.72
C GLY A 76 -0.65 7.06 -9.25
N ALA A 77 -0.43 8.20 -9.91
CA ALA A 77 -0.55 8.39 -11.36
C ALA A 77 0.40 7.49 -12.17
N GLY A 78 1.63 7.31 -11.70
CA GLY A 78 2.62 6.43 -12.32
C GLY A 78 2.20 4.97 -12.38
N PHE A 79 1.59 4.48 -11.29
CA PHE A 79 0.99 3.14 -11.26
C PHE A 79 -0.17 3.01 -12.25
N HIS A 80 -1.10 3.97 -12.25
CA HIS A 80 -2.25 3.96 -13.17
C HIS A 80 -1.79 3.85 -14.62
N ALA A 81 -0.83 4.70 -15.01
CA ALA A 81 -0.25 4.68 -16.35
C ALA A 81 0.40 3.33 -16.68
N ALA A 82 1.10 2.71 -15.72
CA ALA A 82 1.70 1.40 -15.91
C ALA A 82 0.66 0.27 -16.06
N ALA A 83 -0.45 0.35 -15.33
CA ALA A 83 -1.54 -0.61 -15.41
C ALA A 83 -2.31 -0.51 -16.73
N VAL A 84 -2.60 0.71 -17.21
CA VAL A 84 -3.19 0.93 -18.55
C VAL A 84 -2.30 0.34 -19.64
N ARG A 85 -1.00 0.67 -19.64
CA ARG A 85 -0.04 0.12 -20.61
C ARG A 85 0.06 -1.40 -20.58
N PHE A 86 -0.10 -2.01 -19.40
CA PHE A 86 -0.14 -3.47 -19.28
C PHE A 86 -1.36 -4.07 -19.98
N VAL A 87 -2.53 -3.44 -19.86
CA VAL A 87 -3.76 -3.88 -20.56
C VAL A 87 -3.63 -3.70 -22.06
N GLU A 88 -3.10 -2.57 -22.53
CA GLU A 88 -2.86 -2.31 -23.95
C GLU A 88 -1.89 -3.33 -24.56
N GLU A 89 -0.83 -3.67 -23.83
CA GLU A 89 0.11 -4.69 -24.26
C GLU A 89 -0.51 -6.09 -24.24
N LEU A 90 -1.31 -6.41 -23.22
CA LEU A 90 -2.08 -7.66 -23.20
C LEU A 90 -3.01 -7.74 -24.42
N ALA A 91 -3.74 -6.66 -24.75
CA ALA A 91 -4.59 -6.60 -25.94
C ALA A 91 -3.81 -6.86 -27.23
N ARG A 92 -2.64 -6.22 -27.37
CA ARG A 92 -1.74 -6.38 -28.52
C ARG A 92 -1.20 -7.80 -28.66
N GLU A 93 -0.68 -8.39 -27.59
CA GLU A 93 -0.06 -9.73 -27.61
C GLU A 93 -1.09 -10.86 -27.75
N THR A 94 -2.35 -10.60 -27.38
CA THR A 94 -3.45 -11.58 -27.51
C THR A 94 -4.31 -11.35 -28.74
N GLU A 95 -4.07 -10.28 -29.49
CA GLU A 95 -4.95 -9.81 -30.58
C GLU A 95 -6.42 -9.68 -30.14
N MET A 96 -6.64 -9.28 -28.88
CA MET A 96 -7.97 -9.11 -28.30
C MET A 96 -8.44 -7.67 -28.39
N GLU A 97 -9.73 -7.50 -28.71
CA GLU A 97 -10.40 -6.22 -28.53
C GLU A 97 -10.77 -6.06 -27.04
N ILE A 98 -9.96 -5.27 -26.33
CA ILE A 98 -10.22 -4.93 -24.93
C ILE A 98 -10.89 -3.56 -24.89
N ILE A 99 -12.10 -3.51 -24.33
CA ILE A 99 -12.80 -2.26 -24.05
C ILE A 99 -12.26 -1.74 -22.71
N LEU A 100 -11.55 -0.62 -22.76
CA LEU A 100 -11.03 0.08 -21.58
C LEU A 100 -11.97 1.23 -21.22
N SER A 101 -12.44 1.25 -19.97
CA SER A 101 -13.22 2.35 -19.39
C SER A 101 -12.37 3.00 -18.31
N ASP A 102 -11.59 3.99 -18.71
CA ASP A 102 -10.71 4.77 -17.85
C ASP A 102 -11.31 6.15 -17.57
N GLU A 103 -11.63 6.42 -16.30
CA GLU A 103 -12.25 7.69 -15.91
C GLU A 103 -11.31 8.90 -16.00
N THR A 104 -10.01 8.66 -16.16
CA THR A 104 -8.99 9.70 -16.31
C THR A 104 -8.75 10.13 -17.77
N GLY A 105 -9.25 9.33 -18.72
CA GLY A 105 -9.01 9.49 -20.15
C GLY A 105 -7.56 9.19 -20.60
N TYR A 106 -6.69 8.73 -19.70
CA TYR A 106 -5.29 8.44 -20.03
C TYR A 106 -5.15 7.31 -21.05
N GLY A 107 -6.04 6.32 -21.00
CA GLY A 107 -6.10 5.25 -22.01
C GLY A 107 -6.36 5.72 -23.45
N ASP A 108 -6.91 6.92 -23.64
CA ASP A 108 -7.23 7.46 -24.97
C ASP A 108 -6.15 8.42 -25.50
N ASP A 109 -5.65 9.33 -24.66
CA ASP A 109 -4.75 10.42 -25.07
C ASP A 109 -3.31 10.29 -24.57
N HIS A 110 -3.05 9.39 -23.62
CA HIS A 110 -1.77 9.18 -22.94
C HIS A 110 -1.19 10.46 -22.30
N ASP A 111 -2.05 11.45 -21.97
CA ASP A 111 -1.64 12.69 -21.32
C ASP A 111 -1.45 12.48 -19.81
N PHE A 112 -0.22 12.13 -19.46
CA PHE A 112 0.15 11.83 -18.08
C PHE A 112 -0.01 13.03 -17.14
N ASP A 113 0.38 14.22 -17.59
CA ASP A 113 0.36 15.42 -16.75
C ASP A 113 -1.08 15.85 -16.48
N ARG A 114 -1.95 15.82 -17.51
CA ARG A 114 -3.38 16.08 -17.31
C ARG A 114 -4.00 15.08 -16.35
N MET A 115 -3.79 13.77 -16.57
CA MET A 115 -4.29 12.73 -15.66
C MET A 115 -3.84 12.98 -14.21
N ARG A 116 -2.56 13.26 -14.01
CA ARG A 116 -1.98 13.51 -12.68
C ARG A 116 -2.59 14.73 -12.01
N GLU A 117 -2.67 15.85 -12.72
CA GLU A 117 -3.16 17.12 -12.17
C GLU A 117 -4.67 17.11 -11.90
N GLU A 118 -5.46 16.61 -12.85
CA GLU A 118 -6.92 16.68 -12.76
C GLU A 118 -7.50 15.60 -11.84
N HIS A 119 -6.97 14.36 -11.91
CA HIS A 119 -7.55 13.22 -11.20
C HIS A 119 -6.83 12.90 -9.90
N PHE A 120 -5.51 12.67 -9.92
CA PHE A 120 -4.78 12.23 -8.72
C PHE A 120 -4.59 13.38 -7.72
N TYR A 121 -4.17 14.54 -8.20
CA TYR A 121 -4.01 15.73 -7.38
C TYR A 121 -5.37 16.29 -6.94
N GLY A 122 -6.39 16.22 -7.80
CA GLY A 122 -7.78 16.50 -7.43
C GLY A 122 -8.28 15.58 -6.31
N TRP A 123 -8.03 14.27 -6.43
CA TRP A 123 -8.37 13.29 -5.41
C TRP A 123 -7.65 13.54 -4.07
N LEU A 124 -6.35 13.83 -4.11
CA LEU A 124 -5.57 14.10 -2.90
C LEU A 124 -6.01 15.41 -2.22
N LYS A 125 -6.36 16.45 -2.98
CA LYS A 125 -6.97 17.68 -2.44
C LYS A 125 -8.30 17.39 -1.73
N ASN A 126 -9.12 16.48 -2.26
CA ASN A 126 -10.36 16.08 -1.59
C ASN A 126 -10.07 15.39 -0.25
N LEU A 127 -9.03 14.54 -0.16
CA LEU A 127 -8.61 13.97 1.12
C LEU A 127 -8.20 15.05 2.13
N VAL A 128 -7.44 16.07 1.69
CA VAL A 128 -7.07 17.19 2.57
C VAL A 128 -8.30 17.98 3.04
N SER A 129 -9.32 18.18 2.18
CA SER A 129 -10.59 18.80 2.60
C SER A 129 -11.29 17.97 3.68
N VAL A 130 -11.33 16.64 3.52
CA VAL A 130 -11.90 15.74 4.53
C VAL A 130 -11.14 15.85 5.86
N CYS A 131 -9.81 16.03 5.83
CA CYS A 131 -9.03 16.24 7.04
C CYS A 131 -9.46 17.52 7.78
N ARG A 132 -9.57 18.64 7.07
CA ARG A 132 -10.01 19.92 7.62
C ARG A 132 -11.42 19.84 8.18
N GLU A 133 -12.36 19.29 7.42
CA GLU A 133 -13.75 19.14 7.84
C GLU A 133 -13.90 18.27 9.10
N ARG A 134 -13.10 17.19 9.20
CA ARG A 134 -13.11 16.34 10.41
C ARG A 134 -12.57 17.07 11.63
N GLU A 135 -11.49 17.84 11.49
CA GLU A 135 -10.94 18.64 12.59
C GLU A 135 -11.97 19.65 13.12
N GLU A 136 -12.76 20.26 12.23
CA GLU A 136 -13.84 21.20 12.59
C GLU A 136 -15.05 20.52 13.23
N GLN A 137 -15.48 19.38 12.69
CA GLN A 137 -16.70 18.68 13.13
C GLN A 137 -16.49 17.84 14.40
N TRP A 138 -15.27 17.33 14.63
CA TRP A 138 -14.93 16.44 15.73
C TRP A 138 -13.67 16.94 16.45
N PRO A 139 -13.72 18.12 17.10
CA PRO A 139 -12.55 18.71 17.75
C PRO A 139 -11.99 17.84 18.89
N GLU A 140 -12.81 16.93 19.42
CA GLU A 140 -12.43 15.97 20.46
C GLU A 140 -11.64 14.77 19.91
N ALA A 141 -11.65 14.55 18.58
CA ALA A 141 -10.93 13.44 17.96
C ALA A 141 -9.43 13.70 18.00
N VAL A 142 -8.69 12.83 18.69
CA VAL A 142 -7.24 13.00 18.89
C VAL A 142 -6.47 12.79 17.58
N SER A 143 -6.75 11.69 16.86
CA SER A 143 -6.24 11.43 15.52
C SER A 143 -7.14 10.45 14.79
N PHE A 144 -7.05 10.36 13.46
CA PHE A 144 -7.81 9.36 12.70
C PHE A 144 -7.04 8.84 11.48
N GLY A 145 -7.43 7.65 11.04
CA GLY A 145 -6.83 6.99 9.88
C GLY A 145 -7.39 7.51 8.57
N LEU A 146 -6.51 7.71 7.59
CA LEU A 146 -6.88 7.87 6.18
C LEU A 146 -6.33 6.68 5.41
N CYS A 147 -7.16 6.13 4.52
CA CYS A 147 -6.77 5.00 3.66
C CYS A 147 -6.24 3.81 4.48
N TRP A 148 -6.75 3.66 5.70
CA TRP A 148 -6.32 2.66 6.66
C TRP A 148 -7.39 1.59 6.79
N ASP A 149 -7.00 0.33 6.64
CA ASP A 149 -7.90 -0.81 6.86
C ASP A 149 -8.48 -0.78 8.30
N LEU A 150 -9.80 -0.98 8.44
CA LEU A 150 -10.47 -0.92 9.74
C LEU A 150 -10.30 -2.20 10.55
N ASP A 151 -9.95 -3.30 9.87
CA ASP A 151 -9.75 -4.63 10.43
C ASP A 151 -8.32 -4.84 10.93
N GLN A 152 -7.38 -3.95 10.59
CA GLN A 152 -6.03 -3.97 11.14
C GLN A 152 -5.90 -3.17 12.45
N TYR A 153 -4.71 -3.24 13.05
CA TYR A 153 -4.35 -2.47 14.23
C TYR A 153 -4.51 -0.96 14.02
N THR A 154 -4.76 -0.23 15.10
CA THR A 154 -4.76 1.24 15.07
C THR A 154 -3.50 1.78 15.76
N PRO A 155 -2.72 2.67 15.14
CA PRO A 155 -1.56 3.29 15.78
C PRO A 155 -1.90 4.09 17.04
N GLU A 156 -0.89 4.45 17.82
CA GLU A 156 -1.02 5.38 18.94
C GLU A 156 -1.62 6.72 18.49
N GLU A 157 -2.43 7.32 19.36
CA GLU A 157 -3.08 8.60 19.09
C GLU A 157 -2.10 9.76 19.27
N VAL A 158 -2.06 10.66 18.28
CA VAL A 158 -1.27 11.90 18.34
C VAL A 158 -2.17 13.08 17.96
N PRO A 159 -2.46 14.01 18.88
CA PRO A 159 -3.37 15.14 18.65
C PRO A 159 -3.13 15.88 17.33
N GLY A 160 -4.20 16.15 16.58
CA GLY A 160 -4.16 16.98 15.37
C GLY A 160 -3.46 16.32 14.17
N THR A 161 -3.37 14.98 14.17
CA THR A 161 -2.72 14.23 13.10
C THR A 161 -3.64 13.24 12.42
N VAL A 162 -3.28 12.91 11.18
CA VAL A 162 -3.79 11.73 10.47
C VAL A 162 -2.69 10.70 10.34
N PHE A 163 -3.04 9.42 10.46
CA PHE A 163 -2.15 8.31 10.16
C PHE A 163 -2.59 7.62 8.88
N THR A 164 -1.62 7.20 8.07
CA THR A 164 -1.84 6.65 6.73
C THR A 164 -0.80 5.55 6.48
N PRO A 165 -1.01 4.66 5.48
CA PRO A 165 0.02 3.75 5.01
C PRO A 165 1.36 4.40 4.64
N PHE A 166 1.39 5.71 4.40
CA PHE A 166 2.54 6.46 3.87
C PHE A 166 3.22 7.34 4.92
N GLY A 167 2.58 7.51 6.07
CA GLY A 167 3.11 8.33 7.14
C GLY A 167 2.06 9.01 8.00
N ARG A 168 2.54 9.58 9.10
CA ARG A 168 1.75 10.46 9.97
C ARG A 168 1.95 11.90 9.54
N PHE A 169 0.84 12.62 9.40
CA PHE A 169 0.85 14.00 8.96
C PHE A 169 0.07 14.89 9.92
N SER A 170 0.61 16.07 10.23
CA SER A 170 -0.15 17.13 10.88
C SER A 170 -1.19 17.66 9.91
N ILE A 171 -2.46 17.75 10.35
CA ILE A 171 -3.56 18.29 9.54
C ILE A 171 -3.27 19.74 9.16
N GLN A 172 -2.83 20.55 10.13
CA GLN A 172 -2.48 21.95 9.90
C GLN A 172 -1.36 22.11 8.87
N LYS A 173 -0.33 21.23 8.91
CA LYS A 173 0.79 21.29 7.97
C LYS A 173 0.36 20.94 6.55
N ILE A 174 -0.39 19.86 6.35
CA ILE A 174 -0.83 19.47 5.00
C ILE A 174 -1.82 20.46 4.40
N VAL A 175 -2.69 21.06 5.22
CA VAL A 175 -3.56 22.17 4.79
C VAL A 175 -2.70 23.38 4.38
N GLY A 176 -1.73 23.74 5.21
CA GLY A 176 -0.80 24.85 4.92
C GLY A 176 -0.02 24.66 3.62
N TRP A 177 0.48 23.45 3.35
CA TRP A 177 1.14 23.11 2.07
C TRP A 177 0.21 23.35 0.89
N VAL A 178 -1.01 22.79 0.94
CA VAL A 178 -1.97 22.93 -0.18
C VAL A 178 -2.33 24.38 -0.44
N GLU A 179 -2.47 25.20 0.61
CA GLU A 179 -2.83 26.62 0.49
C GLU A 179 -1.68 27.52 0.01
N GLN A 180 -0.42 27.18 0.35
CA GLN A 180 0.74 28.06 0.11
C GLN A 180 1.62 27.61 -1.06
N GLU A 181 1.82 26.31 -1.21
CA GLU A 181 2.77 25.68 -2.16
C GLU A 181 2.06 24.81 -3.20
N GLY A 182 0.76 24.56 -3.02
CA GLY A 182 -0.01 23.62 -3.83
C GLY A 182 0.08 22.19 -3.30
N ILE A 183 -0.51 21.25 -4.06
CA ILE A 183 -0.65 19.85 -3.62
C ILE A 183 0.62 19.01 -3.83
N GLU A 184 1.51 19.46 -4.73
CA GLU A 184 2.67 18.69 -5.19
C GLU A 184 3.63 18.25 -4.07
N PRO A 185 3.98 19.10 -3.07
CA PRO A 185 4.83 18.66 -1.97
C PRO A 185 4.21 17.49 -1.20
N PHE A 186 2.90 17.56 -0.93
CA PHE A 186 2.20 16.47 -0.25
C PHE A 186 2.08 15.23 -1.13
N ALA A 187 1.83 15.39 -2.43
CA ALA A 187 1.75 14.27 -3.37
C ALA A 187 3.06 13.48 -3.47
N LYS A 188 4.22 14.15 -3.40
CA LYS A 188 5.55 13.52 -3.38
C LYS A 188 5.80 12.67 -2.14
N GLU A 189 5.16 13.00 -1.02
CA GLU A 189 5.27 12.24 0.23
C GLU A 189 4.18 11.17 0.37
N PHE A 190 3.00 11.38 -0.25
CA PHE A 190 1.85 10.50 -0.11
C PHE A 190 1.84 9.34 -1.12
N PHE A 191 2.09 9.58 -2.41
CA PHE A 191 1.98 8.53 -3.42
C PHE A 191 3.23 7.67 -3.48
N ILE A 192 3.04 6.35 -3.59
CA ILE A 192 4.14 5.41 -3.83
C ILE A 192 4.72 5.61 -5.23
N TRP A 193 3.88 5.76 -6.25
CA TRP A 193 4.28 5.82 -7.66
C TRP A 193 3.62 7.02 -8.35
N ASN A 194 4.19 8.22 -8.14
CA ASN A 194 3.67 9.46 -8.71
C ASN A 194 4.21 9.77 -10.12
N GLU A 195 5.43 9.36 -10.45
CA GLU A 195 6.09 9.68 -11.71
C GLU A 195 5.90 8.57 -12.78
N PRO A 196 6.06 8.83 -14.09
CA PRO A 196 5.77 7.86 -15.15
C PRO A 196 6.51 6.52 -15.06
N GLY A 197 7.66 6.49 -14.37
CA GLY A 197 8.51 5.32 -14.16
C GLY A 197 8.84 5.08 -12.69
N ARG A 198 9.44 3.93 -12.40
CA ARG A 198 9.95 3.58 -11.07
C ARG A 198 11.28 4.29 -10.83
N ASP A 199 11.20 5.55 -10.44
CA ASP A 199 12.33 6.43 -10.13
C ASP A 199 12.83 6.27 -8.68
N ALA A 200 13.78 7.10 -8.24
CA ALA A 200 14.29 7.05 -6.88
C ALA A 200 13.20 7.31 -5.83
N GLY A 201 12.25 8.21 -6.13
CA GLY A 201 11.10 8.52 -5.29
C GLY A 201 10.20 7.31 -5.07
N TYR A 202 9.92 6.55 -6.13
CA TYR A 202 9.14 5.32 -6.05
C TYR A 202 9.70 4.32 -5.04
N TYR A 203 11.01 4.06 -5.12
CA TYR A 203 11.63 3.08 -4.22
C TYR A 203 11.70 3.60 -2.79
N ARG A 204 12.04 4.89 -2.58
CA ARG A 204 12.02 5.52 -1.26
C ARG A 204 10.63 5.45 -0.63
N ASN A 205 9.59 5.83 -1.37
CA ASN A 205 8.22 5.89 -0.85
C ASN A 205 7.64 4.49 -0.60
N THR A 206 8.04 3.49 -1.41
CA THR A 206 7.73 2.07 -1.13
C THR A 206 8.33 1.65 0.21
N ALA A 207 9.61 1.97 0.45
CA ALA A 207 10.29 1.67 1.70
C ALA A 207 9.69 2.41 2.91
N LEU A 208 9.38 3.71 2.77
CA LEU A 208 8.71 4.51 3.80
C LEU A 208 7.33 3.92 4.16
N SER A 209 6.53 3.53 3.16
CA SER A 209 5.23 2.93 3.44
C SER A 209 5.34 1.62 4.23
N LEU A 210 6.30 0.76 3.86
CA LEU A 210 6.58 -0.48 4.60
C LEU A 210 7.08 -0.18 6.02
N MET A 211 7.96 0.81 6.18
CA MET A 211 8.45 1.24 7.49
C MET A 211 7.32 1.74 8.40
N TRP A 212 6.39 2.54 7.87
CA TRP A 212 5.27 3.07 8.63
C TRP A 212 4.30 2.00 9.10
N GLU A 213 3.89 1.10 8.20
CA GLU A 213 2.74 0.22 8.43
C GLU A 213 3.12 -1.21 8.84
N GLU A 214 4.18 -1.78 8.28
CA GLU A 214 4.48 -3.22 8.40
C GLU A 214 5.76 -3.53 9.18
N CYS A 215 6.74 -2.64 9.17
CA CYS A 215 8.03 -2.89 9.81
C CYS A 215 7.90 -2.85 11.33
N TYR A 216 8.25 -3.96 11.99
CA TYR A 216 8.31 -4.06 13.44
C TYR A 216 9.54 -3.37 14.05
N PHE A 217 10.54 -3.00 13.23
CA PHE A 217 11.85 -2.52 13.67
C PHE A 217 12.55 -3.48 14.65
N MET A 218 12.41 -4.78 14.37
CA MET A 218 12.99 -5.88 15.14
C MET A 218 13.94 -6.72 14.24
N PRO A 219 14.83 -7.54 14.83
CA PRO A 219 15.77 -8.36 14.05
C PRO A 219 15.09 -9.29 13.06
N GLY A 220 15.59 -9.35 11.83
CA GLY A 220 15.08 -10.27 10.80
C GLY A 220 15.33 -11.76 11.10
N SER A 221 16.10 -12.10 12.13
CA SER A 221 16.28 -13.47 12.62
C SER A 221 15.04 -14.00 13.34
N ARG A 222 14.19 -13.11 13.85
CA ARG A 222 13.00 -13.43 14.65
C ARG A 222 11.94 -14.19 13.86
N SER A 223 11.63 -13.74 12.65
CA SER A 223 10.63 -14.40 11.81
C SER A 223 10.93 -14.25 10.33
N GLY A 224 10.40 -15.18 9.53
CA GLY A 224 10.47 -15.06 8.07
C GLY A 224 9.75 -13.81 7.53
N ARG A 225 8.76 -13.28 8.25
CA ARG A 225 8.07 -12.04 7.88
C ARG A 225 8.96 -10.82 8.14
N ASP A 226 9.57 -10.72 9.32
CA ASP A 226 10.49 -9.62 9.66
C ASP A 226 11.66 -9.57 8.67
N ARG A 227 12.26 -10.72 8.36
CA ARG A 227 13.33 -10.81 7.37
C ARG A 227 12.92 -10.22 6.04
N ARG A 228 11.80 -10.68 5.48
CA ARG A 228 11.32 -10.24 4.16
C ARG A 228 11.01 -8.74 4.14
N ILE A 229 10.38 -8.20 5.18
CA ILE A 229 10.05 -6.77 5.24
C ILE A 229 11.33 -5.94 5.35
N ASN A 230 12.22 -6.28 6.27
CA ASN A 230 13.47 -5.55 6.46
C ASN A 230 14.35 -5.60 5.21
N ASP A 231 14.53 -6.78 4.61
CA ASP A 231 15.32 -6.92 3.37
C ASP A 231 14.71 -6.11 2.23
N ARG A 232 13.37 -6.13 2.08
CA ARG A 232 12.67 -5.33 1.06
C ARG A 232 12.89 -3.84 1.25
N ILE A 233 12.78 -3.33 2.48
CA ILE A 233 13.00 -1.93 2.80
C ILE A 233 14.45 -1.52 2.46
N ILE A 234 15.42 -2.32 2.88
CA ILE A 234 16.85 -2.05 2.65
C ILE A 234 17.13 -2.04 1.14
N ASP A 235 16.64 -3.04 0.39
CA ASP A 235 16.85 -3.14 -1.05
C ASP A 235 16.20 -1.98 -1.83
N ASP A 236 14.98 -1.57 -1.46
CA ASP A 236 14.30 -0.43 -2.08
C ASP A 236 15.06 0.88 -1.76
N LEU A 237 15.54 1.08 -0.53
CA LEU A 237 16.34 2.26 -0.18
C LEU A 237 17.70 2.31 -0.91
N GLU A 238 18.41 1.19 -1.00
CA GLU A 238 19.66 1.09 -1.77
C GLU A 238 19.42 1.34 -3.26
N ARG A 239 18.29 0.86 -3.79
CA ARG A 239 17.89 1.14 -5.17
C ARG A 239 17.58 2.63 -5.38
N SER A 240 16.95 3.29 -4.41
CA SER A 240 16.72 4.73 -4.42
C SER A 240 18.05 5.50 -4.49
N LEU A 241 19.01 5.16 -3.62
CA LEU A 241 20.35 5.76 -3.60
C LEU A 241 21.12 5.58 -4.91
N LEU A 242 20.99 4.41 -5.55
CA LEU A 242 21.64 4.12 -6.82
C LEU A 242 21.07 4.97 -7.97
N LEU A 243 19.78 5.33 -7.90
CA LEU A 243 19.10 6.11 -8.93
C LEU A 243 19.31 7.61 -8.74
N ASP A 244 19.21 8.12 -7.51
CA ASP A 244 19.39 9.53 -7.21
C ASP A 244 19.80 9.75 -5.74
N ARG A 245 21.03 10.24 -5.54
CA ARG A 245 21.58 10.57 -4.20
C ARG A 245 21.16 11.95 -3.70
N SER A 246 20.52 12.77 -4.53
CA SER A 246 20.05 14.10 -4.13
C SER A 246 18.68 14.07 -3.44
N LEU A 247 17.98 12.93 -3.51
CA LEU A 247 16.70 12.74 -2.87
C LEU A 247 16.87 12.63 -1.33
N PRO A 248 16.06 13.33 -0.51
CA PRO A 248 16.09 13.17 0.94
C PRO A 248 15.86 11.72 1.36
N PHE A 249 16.72 11.22 2.26
CA PHE A 249 16.86 9.81 2.60
C PHE A 249 16.72 9.54 4.11
N PRO A 250 15.96 8.52 4.54
CA PRO A 250 15.78 8.16 5.95
C PRO A 250 16.99 7.37 6.48
N ALA A 251 18.11 8.07 6.67
CA ALA A 251 19.40 7.45 7.00
C ALA A 251 19.40 6.71 8.34
N GLU A 252 18.73 7.25 9.36
CA GLU A 252 18.69 6.65 10.70
C GLU A 252 17.97 5.30 10.67
N GLU A 253 16.78 5.25 10.07
CA GLU A 253 15.99 4.03 9.92
C GLU A 253 16.70 2.99 9.06
N TYR A 254 17.30 3.42 7.94
CA TYR A 254 18.08 2.56 7.06
C TYR A 254 19.23 1.86 7.81
N ILE A 255 20.09 2.64 8.48
CA ILE A 255 21.24 2.10 9.24
C ILE A 255 20.77 1.18 10.36
N THR A 256 19.65 1.53 11.01
CA THR A 256 19.06 0.69 12.06
C THR A 256 18.62 -0.67 11.49
N LEU A 257 17.92 -0.69 10.36
CA LEU A 257 17.45 -1.92 9.72
C LEU A 257 18.62 -2.76 9.18
N CYS A 258 19.63 -2.14 8.58
CA CYS A 258 20.87 -2.82 8.18
C CYS A 258 21.51 -3.55 9.38
N ARG A 259 21.63 -2.86 10.53
CA ARG A 259 22.17 -3.47 11.75
C ARG A 259 21.31 -4.64 12.25
N LEU A 260 19.98 -4.47 12.28
CA LEU A 260 19.03 -5.50 12.72
C LEU A 260 19.04 -6.75 11.82
N ASN A 261 19.48 -6.60 10.57
CA ASN A 261 19.60 -7.68 9.59
C ASN A 261 21.04 -8.11 9.31
N GLU A 262 22.02 -7.64 10.09
CA GLU A 262 23.45 -7.95 9.91
C GLU A 262 23.97 -7.64 8.49
N ARG A 263 23.41 -6.61 7.86
CA ARG A 263 23.85 -6.08 6.55
C ARG A 263 24.75 -4.86 6.76
N GLU A 264 25.82 -4.78 5.99
CA GLU A 264 26.64 -3.57 5.93
C GLU A 264 25.90 -2.49 5.12
N PRO A 265 25.68 -1.29 5.68
CA PRO A 265 24.98 -0.23 4.96
C PRO A 265 25.86 0.41 3.87
N GLU A 266 25.22 0.83 2.78
CA GLU A 266 25.82 1.74 1.80
C GLU A 266 26.14 3.10 2.43
N SER A 267 27.11 3.82 1.86
CA SER A 267 27.48 5.14 2.37
C SER A 267 26.37 6.16 2.13
N VAL A 268 25.96 6.86 3.19
CA VAL A 268 24.90 7.89 3.18
C VAL A 268 25.36 9.25 3.74
N ALA A 269 26.67 9.47 3.86
CA ALA A 269 27.23 10.67 4.51
C ALA A 269 27.01 11.97 3.70
N ASP A 270 26.89 11.85 2.37
CA ASP A 270 26.67 12.94 1.40
C ASP A 270 25.21 13.09 0.97
N VAL A 271 24.30 12.29 1.54
CA VAL A 271 22.89 12.24 1.14
C VAL A 271 22.06 13.20 2.00
N PRO A 272 21.16 14.01 1.43
CA PRO A 272 20.27 14.87 2.22
C PRO A 272 19.40 14.06 3.18
N MET A 273 19.23 14.53 4.40
CA MET A 273 18.41 13.85 5.41
C MET A 273 16.92 13.99 5.06
N TYR A 274 16.16 12.90 5.18
CA TYR A 274 14.71 12.95 5.21
C TYR A 274 14.22 13.39 6.58
N GLU A 275 13.57 14.56 6.65
CA GLU A 275 13.03 15.12 7.89
C GLU A 275 11.58 14.70 8.09
N ALA A 276 11.35 13.68 8.91
CA ALA A 276 10.01 13.28 9.32
C ALA A 276 9.52 14.15 10.50
N ASP A 277 8.29 14.64 10.44
CA ASP A 277 7.67 15.38 11.56
C ASP A 277 7.41 14.48 12.79
N TYR A 278 7.37 13.17 12.58
CA TYR A 278 7.08 12.15 13.58
C TYR A 278 8.03 10.96 13.41
N PRO A 279 8.38 10.24 14.50
CA PRO A 279 9.20 9.04 14.40
C PRO A 279 8.60 8.01 13.43
N ILE A 280 9.40 7.55 12.47
CA ILE A 280 8.94 6.63 11.43
C ILE A 280 8.63 5.25 12.03
N GLY A 281 7.42 4.74 11.78
CA GLY A 281 7.00 3.40 12.14
C GLY A 281 5.97 3.33 13.26
N TYR A 282 4.72 2.98 12.93
CA TYR A 282 3.66 2.85 13.94
C TYR A 282 3.91 1.69 14.90
N ARG A 283 4.55 0.62 14.42
CA ARG A 283 4.86 -0.57 15.22
C ARG A 283 6.02 -0.39 16.19
N ARG A 284 6.70 0.76 16.19
CA ARG A 284 7.68 1.11 17.24
C ARG A 284 7.03 1.47 18.57
N GLY A 285 5.79 1.99 18.53
CA GLY A 285 5.01 2.35 19.70
C GLY A 285 4.02 1.26 20.10
N ASN A 286 3.04 1.63 20.91
CA ASN A 286 1.90 0.77 21.18
C ASN A 286 0.89 0.85 20.02
N VAL A 287 0.20 -0.26 19.78
CA VAL A 287 -0.90 -0.37 18.83
C VAL A 287 -2.15 -0.85 19.53
N ARG A 288 -3.30 -0.52 18.95
CA ARG A 288 -4.61 -0.99 19.40
C ARG A 288 -5.10 -2.10 18.49
N GLU A 289 -5.22 -3.30 19.02
CA GLU A 289 -5.75 -4.48 18.34
C GLU A 289 -7.22 -4.68 18.68
N LYS A 290 -7.99 -5.26 17.77
CA LYS A 290 -9.42 -5.53 17.95
C LYS A 290 -9.71 -7.03 17.93
N ILE A 291 -10.53 -7.48 18.87
CA ILE A 291 -11.17 -8.80 18.83
C ILE A 291 -12.66 -8.57 19.04
N GLY A 292 -13.46 -8.71 17.97
CA GLY A 292 -14.86 -8.30 17.99
C GLY A 292 -15.00 -6.82 18.34
N SER A 293 -15.76 -6.49 19.40
CA SER A 293 -15.93 -5.12 19.89
C SER A 293 -14.89 -4.70 20.93
N MET A 294 -14.01 -5.61 21.38
CA MET A 294 -12.99 -5.31 22.38
C MET A 294 -11.74 -4.74 21.73
N THR A 295 -11.14 -3.74 22.37
CA THR A 295 -9.88 -3.11 21.94
C THR A 295 -8.81 -3.32 23.00
N PHE A 296 -7.62 -3.71 22.58
CA PHE A 296 -6.48 -4.01 23.46
C PHE A 296 -5.25 -3.20 23.04
N VAL A 297 -4.49 -2.71 24.00
CA VAL A 297 -3.22 -2.03 23.73
C VAL A 297 -2.09 -3.06 23.84
N ILE A 298 -1.33 -3.24 22.76
CA ILE A 298 -0.23 -4.20 22.66
C ILE A 298 1.01 -3.45 22.13
N PRO A 299 2.24 -3.80 22.54
CA PRO A 299 3.42 -3.28 21.86
C PRO A 299 3.40 -3.64 20.38
N GLY A 300 3.51 -2.64 19.50
CA GLY A 300 3.42 -2.83 18.06
C GLY A 300 4.50 -3.72 17.47
N SER A 301 5.60 -3.89 18.21
CA SER A 301 6.75 -4.72 17.88
C SER A 301 6.44 -6.22 18.03
N TYR A 302 5.36 -6.62 18.72
CA TYR A 302 5.08 -8.03 18.99
C TYR A 302 4.58 -8.77 17.74
N LEU A 303 5.06 -10.00 17.56
CA LEU A 303 4.51 -10.95 16.61
C LEU A 303 3.09 -11.34 17.03
N TYR A 304 2.28 -11.78 16.05
CA TYR A 304 0.92 -12.22 16.27
C TYR A 304 0.72 -13.65 15.75
N GLU A 305 0.06 -14.48 16.54
CA GLU A 305 -0.36 -15.82 16.18
C GLU A 305 -1.80 -16.07 16.63
N TYR A 306 -2.56 -16.77 15.79
CA TYR A 306 -3.93 -17.20 16.09
C TYR A 306 -3.98 -18.72 16.13
N ASP A 307 -4.37 -19.25 17.29
CA ASP A 307 -4.64 -20.67 17.51
C ASP A 307 -6.14 -20.93 17.28
N GLU A 308 -6.45 -21.57 16.15
CA GLU A 308 -7.82 -21.92 15.76
C GLU A 308 -8.46 -22.92 16.73
N ASP A 309 -7.71 -23.89 17.24
CA ASP A 309 -8.22 -24.94 18.13
C ASP A 309 -8.59 -24.36 19.50
N GLY A 310 -7.77 -23.42 20.00
CA GLY A 310 -7.98 -22.73 21.26
C GLY A 310 -8.84 -21.46 21.18
N ASN A 311 -9.20 -21.01 19.97
CA ASN A 311 -9.76 -19.67 19.70
C ASN A 311 -8.97 -18.57 20.46
N SER A 312 -7.64 -18.64 20.36
CA SER A 312 -6.72 -17.86 21.19
C SER A 312 -5.84 -16.98 20.33
N HIS A 313 -5.79 -15.70 20.67
CA HIS A 313 -4.92 -14.70 20.08
C HIS A 313 -3.69 -14.52 20.97
N SER A 314 -2.50 -14.66 20.40
CA SER A 314 -1.25 -14.51 21.14
C SER A 314 -0.37 -13.44 20.48
N TRP A 315 0.14 -12.53 21.29
CA TRP A 315 1.16 -11.55 20.91
C TRP A 315 2.42 -11.76 21.73
N TYR A 316 3.60 -11.76 21.11
CA TYR A 316 4.87 -12.08 21.78
C TYR A 316 6.07 -11.40 21.12
N ASP A 317 7.17 -11.23 21.86
CA ASP A 317 8.39 -10.57 21.36
C ASP A 317 9.45 -11.52 20.79
N ASP A 318 9.25 -12.83 20.93
CA ASP A 318 10.13 -13.93 20.49
C ASP A 318 11.52 -13.89 21.14
N LEU A 319 11.63 -13.32 22.34
CA LEU A 319 12.83 -13.42 23.16
C LEU A 319 12.89 -14.78 23.86
N GLU A 320 14.12 -15.30 24.09
CA GLU A 320 14.35 -16.61 24.71
C GLU A 320 13.67 -16.77 26.10
N GLU A 321 13.44 -15.66 26.80
CA GLU A 321 12.66 -15.65 28.03
C GLU A 321 11.18 -15.41 27.73
N GLY A 322 10.38 -16.48 27.69
CA GLY A 322 8.97 -16.48 27.25
C GLY A 322 7.94 -15.80 28.18
N TRP A 323 8.31 -14.79 28.96
CA TRP A 323 7.39 -14.07 29.85
C TRP A 323 6.76 -12.81 29.21
N HIS A 324 7.19 -12.42 28.01
CA HIS A 324 6.66 -11.25 27.30
C HIS A 324 5.60 -11.64 26.26
N ALA A 325 4.61 -12.42 26.67
CA ALA A 325 3.48 -12.79 25.82
C ALA A 325 2.15 -12.31 26.41
N VAL A 326 1.30 -11.73 25.55
CA VAL A 326 -0.09 -11.43 25.85
C VAL A 326 -0.96 -12.46 25.14
N ARG A 327 -1.73 -13.24 25.89
CA ARG A 327 -2.68 -14.22 25.33
C ARG A 327 -4.10 -13.86 25.71
N ILE A 328 -4.98 -13.82 24.72
CA ILE A 328 -6.41 -13.52 24.90
C ILE A 328 -7.22 -14.64 24.26
N THR A 329 -8.06 -15.30 25.05
CA THR A 329 -9.02 -16.29 24.57
C THR A 329 -10.42 -15.72 24.70
N ALA A 330 -11.14 -15.63 23.59
CA ALA A 330 -12.52 -15.17 23.57
C ALA A 330 -13.48 -16.37 23.55
N LEU A 331 -14.53 -16.35 24.37
CA LEU A 331 -15.57 -17.37 24.38
C LEU A 331 -16.92 -16.69 24.17
N LYS A 332 -17.67 -17.10 23.16
CA LYS A 332 -19.04 -16.64 22.94
C LYS A 332 -20.00 -17.54 23.71
N SER A 333 -20.56 -17.07 24.82
CA SER A 333 -21.65 -17.77 25.49
C SER A 333 -22.93 -17.63 24.66
N ARG A 334 -23.70 -18.72 24.52
CA ARG A 334 -25.07 -18.64 23.94
C ARG A 334 -25.91 -17.72 24.83
N GLU A 335 -26.59 -16.74 24.24
CA GLU A 335 -27.72 -16.10 24.90
C GLU A 335 -28.76 -17.19 25.19
N GLU A 336 -29.09 -17.41 26.47
CA GLU A 336 -30.29 -18.15 26.81
C GLU A 336 -31.48 -17.28 26.38
N SER A 337 -32.22 -17.73 25.37
CA SER A 337 -33.48 -17.09 24.97
C SER A 337 -34.43 -17.01 26.17
N PRO A 338 -35.09 -15.86 26.41
CA PRO A 338 -35.98 -15.67 27.57
C PRO A 338 -37.22 -16.56 27.56
#